data_AF-A0A1G1EC94-F1
#
_entry.id   AF-A0A1G1EC94-F1
#
_cell.length_a   1.000
_cell.length_b   1.000
_cell.length_c   1.000
_cell.angle_alpha   90.00
_cell.angle_beta   90.00
_cell.angle_gamma   90.00
#
_symmetry.space_group_name_H-M   'P 1'
#
loop_
_entity.id
_entity.type
_entity.pdbx_description
1 polymer ?
#
loop_
_entity_poly.entity_id
_entity_poly.type
_entity_poly.pdbx_seq_one_letter_code
_entity_poly.pdbx_strand_id
1 'polypeptide(L)'
;MNRLRTRVISIMILGVILAFSFHKTLPVSAQPITNILTGGSLYSPLDLVFTITDPNGLSDIDRAFFEVSYNGTVFNWSINDFLVPAVLSGTAQMKAVGEKKVTITFPGLVFSQGLNTLGIGLKDRSGNIGRHEVTLMVLPQGESLPTINNPDPVFVAIAEKAFTYLAAAGIEKLPYKKEASYLYGLLDDNGDGKIDEQDNPANDPFVLDARSKAEYERGHIPGAINIPFEELAKEENIDRLPTDREIIIVDRDHSLSQQLVMYFNLLGFNYHKVFNLKWGMVGWTRDSSIAPGRFTEDSRSSNNNFPIDSTTPKLEDGPVYPYPRISTSQTDMRAAVLERAKIIFPMVAKRWYMYTDELMEILDDDSDGALYGAGDDTSNDPFILDVLPPNFTGHVNIPRHKAMNWRDIPALASLQHLPPNRQIVPYCIPAGASEQITMLLNLLGYNAINLKWSTSAWNIALHNPNYTFKDDMSSNYPIRTGSNP
;
A
#
# COMPACT_ATOMS: atom_id res chain seq x y z
N MET A 1 -35.07 6.22 9.30
CA MET A 1 -33.78 5.50 9.23
C MET A 1 -33.57 5.07 7.79
N ASN A 2 -32.80 5.83 7.03
CA ASN A 2 -32.52 5.55 5.62
C ASN A 2 -31.50 4.40 5.55
N ARG A 3 -31.94 3.22 5.14
CA ARG A 3 -31.05 2.07 4.87
C ARG A 3 -30.06 2.44 3.76
N LEU A 4 -28.77 2.25 4.04
CA LEU A 4 -27.66 2.44 3.10
C LEU A 4 -27.74 1.35 2.02
N ARG A 5 -27.46 1.73 0.76
CA ARG A 5 -27.60 0.87 -0.43
C ARG A 5 -26.22 0.58 -1.02
N THR A 6 -25.80 -0.68 -1.00
CA THR A 6 -24.58 -1.18 -1.66
C THR A 6 -24.92 -1.66 -3.06
N ARG A 7 -24.16 -1.25 -4.08
CA ARG A 7 -24.36 -1.66 -5.48
C ARG A 7 -23.08 -2.33 -6.00
N VAL A 8 -23.19 -3.45 -6.69
CA VAL A 8 -22.05 -4.15 -7.29
C VAL A 8 -22.10 -3.92 -8.79
N ILE A 9 -21.01 -3.45 -9.41
CA ILE A 9 -20.89 -3.35 -10.87
C ILE A 9 -19.80 -4.30 -11.30
N SER A 10 -20.03 -5.12 -12.30
CA SER A 10 -19.04 -5.99 -12.94
C SER A 10 -18.88 -5.56 -14.39
N ILE A 11 -17.65 -5.48 -14.88
CA ILE A 11 -17.33 -5.14 -16.27
C ILE A 11 -16.90 -6.44 -16.96
N MET A 12 -17.60 -6.81 -18.01
CA MET A 12 -17.25 -7.96 -18.84
C MET A 12 -16.88 -7.43 -20.23
N ILE A 13 -15.60 -7.57 -20.58
CA ILE A 13 -15.15 -7.39 -21.96
C ILE A 13 -14.98 -8.81 -22.49
N LEU A 14 -15.52 -9.13 -23.67
CA LEU A 14 -15.42 -10.48 -24.25
C LEU A 14 -13.97 -11.00 -24.16
N GLY A 15 -13.72 -11.90 -23.20
CA GLY A 15 -12.38 -12.43 -22.85
C GLY A 15 -11.91 -12.28 -21.39
N VAL A 16 -12.45 -11.34 -20.57
CA VAL A 16 -12.04 -11.12 -19.16
C VAL A 16 -13.26 -10.68 -18.31
N ILE A 17 -13.43 -11.28 -17.13
CA ILE A 17 -14.47 -10.92 -16.14
C ILE A 17 -13.85 -10.08 -15.02
N LEU A 18 -14.40 -8.90 -14.74
CA LEU A 18 -14.01 -8.03 -13.61
C LEU A 18 -15.25 -7.71 -12.75
N ALA A 19 -15.15 -7.78 -11.42
CA ALA A 19 -16.22 -7.43 -10.48
C ALA A 19 -15.80 -6.28 -9.53
N PHE A 20 -16.72 -5.38 -9.18
CA PHE A 20 -16.50 -4.19 -8.35
C PHE A 20 -17.68 -3.96 -7.38
N SER A 21 -17.42 -3.47 -6.16
CA SER A 21 -18.45 -3.07 -5.16
C SER A 21 -18.42 -1.56 -4.86
N PHE A 22 -19.59 -0.92 -4.73
CA PHE A 22 -19.76 0.49 -4.37
C PHE A 22 -20.25 0.67 -2.93
N HIS A 23 -19.58 1.55 -2.18
CA HIS A 23 -20.06 2.11 -0.91
C HIS A 23 -20.26 3.64 -1.04
N LYS A 24 -21.43 4.13 -0.61
CA LYS A 24 -21.68 5.58 -0.49
C LYS A 24 -20.87 6.12 0.70
N THR A 25 -20.07 7.14 0.43
CA THR A 25 -19.23 7.94 1.35
C THR A 25 -17.97 7.27 1.90
N LEU A 26 -16.94 7.17 1.04
CA LEU A 26 -15.54 7.43 1.38
C LEU A 26 -14.88 8.09 0.15
N PRO A 27 -13.83 8.92 0.29
CA PRO A 27 -13.08 9.41 -0.86
C PRO A 27 -12.36 8.21 -1.48
N VAL A 28 -12.95 7.63 -2.53
CA VAL A 28 -12.43 6.46 -3.22
C VAL A 28 -11.12 6.86 -3.89
N SER A 29 -10.01 6.30 -3.40
CA SER A 29 -8.75 6.35 -4.11
C SER A 29 -8.92 5.67 -5.47
N ALA A 30 -8.58 6.38 -6.53
CA ALA A 30 -8.51 5.82 -7.86
C ALA A 30 -7.49 4.66 -7.83
N GLN A 31 -7.97 3.43 -7.96
CA GLN A 31 -7.14 2.27 -8.30
C GLN A 31 -6.84 2.37 -9.80
N PRO A 32 -5.59 2.58 -10.26
CA PRO A 32 -5.28 2.47 -11.67
C PRO A 32 -5.23 0.99 -12.05
N ILE A 33 -6.37 0.40 -12.39
CA ILE A 33 -6.38 -0.95 -12.98
C ILE A 33 -6.00 -0.79 -14.46
N THR A 34 -4.86 -1.36 -14.86
CA THR A 34 -4.45 -1.44 -16.27
C THR A 34 -4.91 -2.78 -16.83
N ASN A 35 -5.99 -2.80 -17.61
CA ASN A 35 -6.43 -3.99 -18.34
C ASN A 35 -5.86 -3.97 -19.76
N ILE A 36 -5.45 -5.11 -20.30
CA ILE A 36 -4.88 -5.22 -21.65
C ILE A 36 -5.88 -5.96 -22.53
N LEU A 37 -6.29 -5.35 -23.65
CA LEU A 37 -7.16 -6.01 -24.64
C LEU A 37 -6.29 -6.71 -25.69
N THR A 38 -6.54 -8.00 -25.93
CA THR A 38 -5.90 -8.75 -27.00
C THR A 38 -6.94 -9.30 -27.99
N GLY A 39 -6.66 -9.20 -29.29
CA GLY A 39 -7.32 -10.04 -30.31
C GLY A 39 -8.41 -9.39 -31.19
N GLY A 40 -8.53 -8.07 -31.27
CA GLY A 40 -9.30 -7.42 -32.35
C GLY A 40 -8.36 -6.95 -33.46
N SER A 41 -8.71 -7.15 -34.75
CA SER A 41 -8.06 -6.39 -35.81
C SER A 41 -8.19 -4.91 -35.47
N LEU A 42 -7.13 -4.11 -35.68
CA LEU A 42 -7.26 -2.65 -35.70
C LEU A 42 -8.54 -2.33 -36.49
N TYR A 43 -9.44 -1.56 -35.90
CA TYR A 43 -10.75 -1.16 -36.47
C TYR A 43 -11.96 -2.09 -36.25
N SER A 44 -11.87 -3.19 -35.50
CA SER A 44 -13.08 -3.92 -35.09
C SER A 44 -13.78 -3.22 -33.93
N PRO A 45 -15.05 -2.81 -34.07
CA PRO A 45 -15.82 -2.29 -32.94
C PRO A 45 -15.92 -3.34 -31.83
N LEU A 46 -15.56 -2.94 -30.61
CA LEU A 46 -15.73 -3.76 -29.41
C LEU A 46 -17.01 -3.36 -28.67
N ASP A 47 -17.78 -4.38 -28.28
CA ASP A 47 -18.93 -4.21 -27.40
C ASP A 47 -18.46 -4.29 -25.94
N LEU A 48 -18.70 -3.23 -25.18
CA LEU A 48 -18.38 -3.18 -23.76
C LEU A 48 -19.62 -3.50 -22.94
N VAL A 49 -19.56 -4.58 -22.15
CA VAL A 49 -20.71 -5.07 -21.39
C VAL A 49 -20.53 -4.80 -19.90
N PHE A 50 -21.41 -4.01 -19.34
CA PHE A 50 -21.49 -3.73 -17.90
C PHE A 50 -22.61 -4.54 -17.29
N THR A 51 -22.37 -5.09 -16.12
CA THR A 51 -23.36 -5.82 -15.34
C THR A 51 -23.50 -5.16 -13.99
N ILE A 52 -24.64 -4.56 -13.70
CA ILE A 52 -24.94 -3.97 -12.40
C ILE A 52 -25.80 -4.97 -11.64
N THR A 53 -25.38 -5.35 -10.44
CA THR A 53 -26.11 -6.21 -9.52
C THR A 53 -26.47 -5.41 -8.26
N ASP A 54 -27.76 -5.33 -7.93
CA ASP A 54 -28.25 -4.77 -6.68
C ASP A 54 -28.91 -5.90 -5.87
N PRO A 55 -28.33 -6.31 -4.73
CA PRO A 55 -28.86 -7.41 -3.92
C PRO A 55 -30.29 -7.14 -3.40
N ASN A 56 -30.77 -5.90 -3.45
CA ASN A 56 -32.09 -5.47 -2.97
C ASN A 56 -33.11 -5.13 -4.08
N GLY A 57 -32.74 -5.29 -5.36
CA GLY A 57 -33.63 -5.05 -6.52
C GLY A 57 -33.45 -3.67 -7.18
N LEU A 58 -33.69 -3.60 -8.49
CA LEU A 58 -33.22 -2.50 -9.36
C LEU A 58 -34.17 -1.29 -9.50
N SER A 59 -35.13 -1.13 -8.59
CA SER A 59 -36.22 -0.12 -8.65
C SER A 59 -35.81 1.36 -8.73
N ASP A 60 -34.50 1.64 -8.76
CA ASP A 60 -33.88 2.97 -8.79
C ASP A 60 -33.02 3.24 -10.03
N ILE A 61 -32.96 2.32 -10.99
CA ILE A 61 -32.11 2.42 -12.18
C ILE A 61 -32.79 3.17 -13.34
N ASP A 62 -34.11 3.32 -13.32
CA ASP A 62 -34.92 3.93 -14.40
C ASP A 62 -34.53 5.37 -14.79
N ARG A 63 -33.60 6.02 -14.07
CA ARG A 63 -33.09 7.37 -14.39
C ARG A 63 -31.57 7.53 -14.19
N ALA A 64 -30.81 6.43 -14.22
CA ALA A 64 -29.35 6.51 -14.15
C ALA A 64 -28.80 7.13 -15.44
N PHE A 65 -28.16 8.30 -15.32
CA PHE A 65 -27.35 8.87 -16.41
C PHE A 65 -25.97 8.24 -16.36
N PHE A 66 -25.51 7.74 -17.51
CA PHE A 66 -24.18 7.21 -17.67
C PHE A 66 -23.31 8.27 -18.32
N GLU A 67 -22.26 8.65 -17.59
CA GLU A 67 -21.18 9.44 -18.15
C GLU A 67 -20.06 8.48 -18.51
N VAL A 68 -19.76 8.31 -19.80
CA VAL A 68 -18.60 7.53 -20.23
C VAL A 68 -17.53 8.52 -20.66
N SER A 69 -16.35 8.51 -20.04
CA SER A 69 -15.23 9.32 -20.49
C SER A 69 -14.17 8.45 -21.17
N TYR A 70 -13.59 8.93 -22.26
CA TYR A 70 -12.46 8.29 -22.93
C TYR A 70 -11.34 9.30 -23.11
N ASN A 71 -10.16 9.03 -22.54
CA ASN A 71 -8.99 9.93 -22.53
C ASN A 71 -9.36 11.38 -22.14
N GLY A 72 -10.16 11.52 -21.08
CA GLY A 72 -10.62 12.82 -20.56
C GLY A 72 -11.76 13.48 -21.34
N THR A 73 -12.17 12.91 -22.49
CA THR A 73 -13.34 13.39 -23.23
C THR A 73 -14.60 12.71 -22.70
N VAL A 74 -15.57 13.49 -22.23
CA VAL A 74 -16.82 12.98 -21.68
C VAL A 74 -17.88 12.82 -22.77
N PHE A 75 -18.49 11.64 -22.83
CA PHE A 75 -19.60 11.29 -23.70
C PHE A 75 -20.87 11.07 -22.87
N ASN A 76 -21.93 11.80 -23.22
CA ASN A 76 -23.23 11.64 -22.58
C ASN A 76 -24.03 10.57 -23.33
N TRP A 77 -24.40 9.49 -22.64
CA TRP A 77 -25.21 8.42 -23.21
C TRP A 77 -26.59 8.39 -22.53
N SER A 78 -27.65 8.30 -23.33
CA SER A 78 -29.02 8.12 -22.86
C SER A 78 -29.46 6.67 -23.04
N ILE A 79 -30.10 6.09 -22.02
CA ILE A 79 -30.75 4.77 -22.13
C ILE A 79 -32.09 4.97 -22.83
N ASN A 80 -32.30 4.33 -23.98
CA ASN A 80 -33.61 4.25 -24.62
C ASN A 80 -33.95 2.79 -24.91
N ASP A 81 -35.18 2.37 -24.57
CA ASP A 81 -35.81 1.19 -25.16
C ASP A 81 -36.16 1.51 -26.63
N PHE A 82 -35.47 0.85 -27.56
CA PHE A 82 -35.63 0.93 -29.03
C PHE A 82 -35.00 2.12 -29.82
N LEU A 83 -34.60 1.76 -31.06
CA LEU A 83 -33.68 2.37 -32.05
C LEU A 83 -34.00 3.80 -32.56
N VAL A 84 -32.96 4.57 -32.96
CA VAL A 84 -32.68 5.25 -34.28
C VAL A 84 -31.41 6.16 -34.13
N PRO A 85 -30.53 6.34 -35.15
CA PRO A 85 -29.14 6.79 -34.98
C PRO A 85 -28.84 8.26 -35.34
N ALA A 86 -27.78 8.85 -34.76
CA ALA A 86 -26.80 9.72 -35.45
C ALA A 86 -25.65 10.23 -34.54
N VAL A 87 -24.41 10.03 -35.03
CA VAL A 87 -23.13 10.76 -34.86
C VAL A 87 -22.62 11.07 -33.43
N LEU A 88 -21.56 10.34 -33.05
CA LEU A 88 -20.70 10.43 -31.84
C LEU A 88 -21.41 10.42 -30.47
N SER A 89 -22.74 10.33 -30.45
CA SER A 89 -23.59 9.81 -29.37
C SER A 89 -24.12 8.42 -29.75
N GLY A 90 -23.92 7.42 -28.88
CA GLY A 90 -24.43 6.06 -29.06
C GLY A 90 -25.65 5.76 -28.19
N THR A 91 -26.39 4.70 -28.52
CA THR A 91 -27.44 4.15 -27.64
C THR A 91 -26.88 2.91 -26.96
N ALA A 92 -26.78 2.93 -25.63
CA ALA A 92 -26.41 1.74 -24.88
C ALA A 92 -27.62 0.81 -24.81
N GLN A 93 -27.42 -0.48 -25.06
CA GLN A 93 -28.49 -1.46 -24.94
C GLN A 93 -28.58 -1.96 -23.51
N MET A 94 -29.74 -1.82 -22.88
CA MET A 94 -29.98 -2.30 -21.53
C MET A 94 -30.83 -3.58 -21.58
N LYS A 95 -30.35 -4.64 -20.91
CA LYS A 95 -31.09 -5.89 -20.76
C LYS A 95 -31.20 -6.22 -19.28
N ALA A 96 -32.42 -6.25 -18.76
CA ALA A 96 -32.68 -6.80 -17.43
C ALA A 96 -32.42 -8.32 -17.44
N VAL A 97 -31.70 -8.81 -16.43
CA VAL A 97 -31.41 -10.24 -16.22
C VAL A 97 -31.98 -10.61 -14.85
N GLY A 98 -33.31 -10.72 -14.77
CA GLY A 98 -34.03 -10.88 -13.50
C GLY A 98 -34.22 -9.56 -12.74
N GLU A 99 -34.73 -9.61 -11.50
CA GLU A 99 -35.13 -8.42 -10.71
C GLU A 99 -33.95 -7.63 -10.11
N LYS A 100 -32.75 -8.22 -10.10
CA LYS A 100 -31.57 -7.75 -9.35
C LYS A 100 -30.35 -7.45 -10.22
N LYS A 101 -30.41 -7.67 -11.53
CA LYS A 101 -29.26 -7.53 -12.43
C LYS A 101 -29.62 -6.82 -13.74
N VAL A 102 -28.86 -5.79 -14.10
CA VAL A 102 -28.96 -5.08 -15.39
C VAL A 102 -27.66 -5.28 -16.16
N THR A 103 -27.77 -5.63 -17.44
CA THR A 103 -26.64 -5.63 -18.37
C THR A 103 -26.73 -4.43 -19.31
N ILE A 104 -25.65 -3.68 -19.50
CA ILE A 104 -25.58 -2.51 -20.38
C ILE A 104 -24.46 -2.72 -21.39
N THR A 105 -24.80 -2.73 -22.67
CA THR A 105 -23.83 -2.91 -23.76
C THR A 105 -23.60 -1.60 -24.50
N PHE A 106 -22.35 -1.18 -24.60
CA PHE A 106 -21.89 -0.05 -25.41
C PHE A 106 -21.28 -0.59 -26.70
N PRO A 107 -22.02 -0.57 -27.82
CA PRO A 107 -21.50 -1.09 -29.07
C PRO A 107 -20.54 -0.10 -29.72
N GLY A 108 -19.57 -0.61 -30.47
CA GLY A 108 -18.88 0.22 -31.45
C GLY A 108 -17.61 0.95 -30.98
N LEU A 109 -17.08 0.66 -29.79
CA LEU A 109 -15.94 1.42 -29.27
C LEU A 109 -14.64 1.03 -29.98
N VAL A 110 -13.89 2.05 -30.41
CA VAL A 110 -12.57 1.91 -31.06
C VAL A 110 -11.54 2.57 -30.17
N PHE A 111 -10.49 1.84 -29.81
CA PHE A 111 -9.41 2.31 -28.96
C PHE A 111 -8.15 2.59 -29.79
N SER A 112 -7.44 3.69 -29.50
CA SER A 112 -6.13 3.95 -30.07
C SER A 112 -5.07 3.01 -29.48
N GLN A 113 -4.02 2.70 -30.25
CA GLN A 113 -2.83 2.01 -29.73
C GLN A 113 -2.23 2.78 -28.54
N GLY A 114 -1.70 2.06 -27.56
CA GLY A 114 -1.15 2.64 -26.33
C GLY A 114 -2.12 2.66 -25.16
N LEU A 115 -1.86 3.56 -24.20
CA LEU A 115 -2.62 3.69 -22.96
C LEU A 115 -3.89 4.51 -23.19
N ASN A 116 -5.01 4.04 -22.67
CA ASN A 116 -6.33 4.62 -22.80
C ASN A 116 -7.00 4.66 -21.43
N THR A 117 -7.73 5.71 -21.09
CA THR A 117 -8.49 5.78 -19.84
C THR A 117 -9.97 5.82 -20.14
N LEU A 118 -10.75 4.94 -19.50
CA LEU A 118 -12.19 4.84 -19.61
C LEU A 118 -12.83 5.15 -18.24
N GLY A 119 -13.55 6.25 -18.13
CA GLY A 119 -14.29 6.61 -16.92
C GLY A 119 -15.78 6.30 -17.03
N ILE A 120 -16.41 5.92 -15.91
CA ILE A 120 -17.85 5.68 -15.82
C ILE A 120 -18.40 6.38 -14.59
N GLY A 121 -19.34 7.28 -14.82
CA GLY A 121 -20.08 7.99 -13.78
C GLY A 121 -21.47 7.39 -13.58
N LEU A 122 -21.84 7.10 -12.33
CA LEU A 122 -23.22 6.85 -11.91
C LEU A 122 -23.74 8.03 -11.09
N LYS A 123 -24.88 8.58 -11.52
CA LYS A 123 -25.55 9.67 -10.82
C LYS A 123 -26.70 9.16 -9.95
N ASP A 124 -26.74 9.55 -8.68
CA ASP A 124 -27.85 9.24 -7.76
C ASP A 124 -29.01 10.25 -7.84
N ARG A 125 -30.11 9.97 -7.12
CA ARG A 125 -31.31 10.84 -7.05
C ARG A 125 -31.04 12.24 -6.47
N SER A 126 -29.97 12.40 -5.70
CA SER A 126 -29.54 13.67 -5.10
C SER A 126 -28.58 14.45 -5.99
N GLY A 127 -28.23 13.90 -7.16
CA GLY A 127 -27.33 14.50 -8.13
C GLY A 127 -25.85 14.19 -7.90
N ASN A 128 -25.50 13.36 -6.92
CA ASN A 128 -24.11 12.98 -6.65
C ASN A 128 -23.63 11.97 -7.68
N ILE A 129 -22.41 12.15 -8.17
CA ILE A 129 -21.79 11.30 -9.18
C ILE A 129 -20.68 10.49 -8.53
N GLY A 130 -20.80 9.16 -8.55
CA GLY A 130 -19.68 8.26 -8.30
C GLY A 130 -18.97 7.95 -9.62
N ARG A 131 -17.68 8.26 -9.74
CA ARG A 131 -16.87 7.99 -10.95
C ARG A 131 -15.89 6.87 -10.68
N HIS A 132 -15.74 5.95 -11.62
CA HIS A 132 -14.66 4.97 -11.64
C HIS A 132 -13.92 5.07 -12.97
N GLU A 133 -12.59 5.03 -12.93
CA GLU A 133 -11.74 5.03 -14.10
C GLU A 133 -11.03 3.68 -14.24
N VAL A 134 -10.96 3.18 -15.46
CA VAL A 134 -10.22 1.98 -15.85
C VAL A 134 -9.21 2.39 -16.91
N THR A 135 -7.96 1.98 -16.73
CA THR A 135 -6.92 2.18 -17.73
C THR A 135 -6.82 0.93 -18.61
N LEU A 136 -6.73 1.12 -19.92
CA LEU A 136 -6.67 0.08 -20.94
C LEU A 136 -5.40 0.25 -21.78
N MET A 137 -4.63 -0.81 -22.00
CA MET A 137 -3.50 -0.79 -22.95
C MET A 137 -3.86 -1.60 -24.20
N VAL A 138 -3.68 -0.98 -25.37
CA VAL A 138 -3.93 -1.60 -26.69
C VAL A 138 -2.60 -1.78 -27.42
N LEU A 139 -2.24 -3.03 -27.71
CA LEU A 139 -0.96 -3.40 -28.33
C LEU A 139 -1.04 -3.42 -29.88
N PRO A 140 0.08 -3.22 -30.59
CA PRO A 140 0.16 -3.39 -32.04
C PRO A 140 -0.12 -4.84 -32.48
N GLN A 141 -0.63 -5.00 -33.71
CA GLN A 141 -0.91 -6.32 -34.28
C GLN A 141 0.40 -7.10 -34.51
N GLY A 142 0.52 -8.30 -33.93
CA GLY A 142 1.70 -9.17 -34.10
C GLY A 142 2.66 -9.20 -32.91
N GLU A 143 2.47 -8.37 -31.89
CA GLU A 143 3.11 -8.58 -30.59
C GLU A 143 2.33 -9.65 -29.82
N SER A 144 2.98 -10.78 -29.53
CA SER A 144 2.47 -11.74 -28.56
C SER A 144 2.40 -11.06 -27.18
N LEU A 145 1.41 -11.42 -26.36
CA LEU A 145 1.48 -11.17 -24.93
C LEU A 145 2.90 -11.52 -24.46
N PRO A 146 3.64 -10.64 -23.77
CA PRO A 146 4.70 -11.13 -22.92
C PRO A 146 4.03 -12.19 -22.05
N THR A 147 4.59 -13.41 -22.05
CA THR A 147 4.02 -14.52 -21.29
C THR A 147 3.63 -14.01 -19.91
N ILE A 148 2.49 -14.46 -19.39
CA ILE A 148 1.91 -14.06 -18.08
C ILE A 148 2.94 -14.08 -16.92
N ASN A 149 4.10 -14.72 -17.16
CA ASN A 149 5.21 -14.94 -16.24
C ASN A 149 6.51 -14.17 -16.59
N ASN A 150 6.53 -13.23 -17.55
CA ASN A 150 7.73 -12.43 -17.83
C ASN A 150 7.61 -11.01 -17.27
N PRO A 151 8.11 -10.77 -16.05
CA PRO A 151 8.10 -9.45 -15.44
C PRO A 151 8.92 -8.44 -16.26
N ASP A 152 8.55 -7.15 -16.14
CA ASP A 152 9.33 -6.06 -16.72
C ASP A 152 10.78 -6.08 -16.19
N PRO A 153 11.82 -5.78 -17.00
CA PRO A 153 13.21 -5.79 -16.55
C PRO A 153 13.46 -4.90 -15.31
N VAL A 154 12.77 -3.78 -15.17
CA VAL A 154 12.86 -2.91 -13.99
C VAL A 154 12.24 -3.58 -12.76
N PHE A 155 11.11 -4.27 -12.93
CA PHE A 155 10.50 -5.07 -11.87
C PHE A 155 11.48 -6.13 -11.37
N VAL A 156 12.11 -6.86 -12.29
CA VAL A 156 13.14 -7.87 -11.98
C VAL A 156 14.30 -7.24 -11.20
N ALA A 157 14.83 -6.12 -11.69
CA ALA A 157 15.97 -5.46 -11.06
C ALA A 157 15.66 -5.00 -9.62
N ILE A 158 14.47 -4.44 -9.38
CA ILE A 158 14.02 -4.04 -8.03
C ILE A 158 13.89 -5.28 -7.13
N ALA A 159 13.23 -6.32 -7.62
CA ALA A 159 13.01 -7.57 -6.88
C ALA A 159 14.33 -8.26 -6.50
N GLU A 160 15.25 -8.42 -7.45
CA GLU A 160 16.56 -9.05 -7.24
C GLU A 160 17.45 -8.25 -6.28
N LYS A 161 17.41 -6.91 -6.37
CA LYS A 161 18.15 -6.05 -5.45
C LYS A 161 17.63 -6.16 -4.03
N ALA A 162 16.30 -6.11 -3.86
CA ALA A 162 15.66 -6.31 -2.56
C ALA A 162 15.95 -7.71 -2.01
N PHE A 163 15.89 -8.76 -2.85
CA PHE A 163 16.24 -10.12 -2.47
C PHE A 163 17.68 -10.20 -1.95
N THR A 164 18.64 -9.64 -2.69
CA THR A 164 20.05 -9.63 -2.30
C THR A 164 20.26 -8.93 -0.96
N TYR A 165 19.61 -7.79 -0.75
CA TYR A 165 19.67 -7.04 0.50
C TYR A 165 19.11 -7.84 1.69
N LEU A 166 17.91 -8.38 1.56
CA LEU A 166 17.26 -9.15 2.64
C LEU A 166 17.96 -10.50 2.89
N ALA A 167 18.58 -11.08 1.86
CA ALA A 167 19.42 -12.26 1.97
C ALA A 167 20.74 -11.96 2.71
N ALA A 168 21.40 -10.83 2.44
CA ALA A 168 22.61 -10.43 3.15
C ALA A 168 22.35 -10.13 4.63
N ALA A 169 21.18 -9.60 4.96
CA ALA A 169 20.80 -9.17 6.30
C ALA A 169 20.54 -10.31 7.32
N GLY A 170 20.87 -11.57 6.98
CA GLY A 170 20.69 -12.72 7.86
C GLY A 170 21.93 -13.58 8.07
N ILE A 171 23.12 -12.98 8.01
CA ILE A 171 24.35 -13.50 8.63
C ILE A 171 24.56 -12.84 10.02
N GLU A 172 24.02 -11.65 10.22
CA GLU A 172 23.97 -10.91 11.49
C GLU A 172 22.54 -10.37 11.64
N LYS A 173 21.94 -10.41 12.84
CA LYS A 173 20.60 -9.85 13.12
C LYS A 173 20.41 -8.52 12.37
N LEU A 174 19.49 -8.48 11.40
CA LEU A 174 19.04 -7.28 10.67
C LEU A 174 19.68 -5.96 11.16
N PRO A 175 20.87 -5.57 10.64
CA PRO A 175 21.70 -4.56 11.27
C PRO A 175 21.16 -3.15 11.12
N TYR A 176 20.01 -2.96 10.46
CA TYR A 176 19.45 -1.66 10.11
C TYR A 176 18.83 -0.90 11.30
N LYS A 177 18.90 -1.42 12.54
CA LYS A 177 18.38 -0.73 13.74
C LYS A 177 19.54 -0.27 14.63
N LYS A 178 19.53 0.99 15.04
CA LYS A 178 20.40 1.51 16.10
C LYS A 178 19.56 1.92 17.31
N GLU A 179 20.02 1.57 18.51
CA GLU A 179 19.39 2.01 19.75
C GLU A 179 19.58 3.52 19.95
N ALA A 180 18.67 4.17 20.69
CA ALA A 180 18.82 5.59 21.02
C ALA A 180 20.12 5.87 21.79
N SER A 181 20.54 4.95 22.66
CA SER A 181 21.81 5.03 23.40
C SER A 181 23.05 4.99 22.52
N TYR A 182 22.99 4.28 21.38
CA TYR A 182 24.09 4.25 20.42
C TYR A 182 24.27 5.63 19.78
N LEU A 183 23.17 6.22 19.27
CA LEU A 183 23.23 7.55 18.67
C LEU A 183 23.62 8.59 19.72
N TYR A 184 23.02 8.54 20.92
CA TYR A 184 23.33 9.47 21.99
C TYR A 184 24.81 9.45 22.37
N GLY A 185 25.44 8.28 22.51
CA GLY A 185 26.86 8.19 22.83
C GLY A 185 27.81 8.63 21.71
N LEU A 186 27.33 8.80 20.48
CA LEU A 186 28.09 9.47 19.41
C LEU A 186 27.94 10.99 19.50
N LEU A 187 26.73 11.47 19.80
CA LEU A 187 26.44 12.91 19.91
C LEU A 187 26.97 13.56 21.20
N ASP A 188 27.04 12.81 22.30
CA ASP A 188 27.62 13.19 23.60
C ASP A 188 28.90 12.36 23.80
N ASP A 189 29.94 12.65 23.00
CA ASP A 189 31.15 11.84 22.95
C ASP A 189 32.14 12.16 24.08
N ASN A 190 31.94 13.30 24.74
CA ASN A 190 32.65 13.68 25.96
C ASN A 190 32.00 13.11 27.24
N GLY A 191 30.73 12.68 27.17
CA GLY A 191 30.00 12.02 28.24
C GLY A 191 29.52 12.94 29.37
N ASP A 192 29.34 14.23 29.12
CA ASP A 192 28.90 15.23 30.12
C ASP A 192 27.37 15.31 30.29
N GLY A 193 26.61 14.57 29.47
CA GLY A 193 25.16 14.57 29.51
C GLY A 193 24.49 15.60 28.61
N LYS A 194 25.25 16.28 27.75
CA LYS A 194 24.75 17.30 26.81
C LYS A 194 25.20 16.98 25.39
N ILE A 195 24.55 17.66 24.45
CA ILE A 195 24.95 17.66 23.04
C ILE A 195 25.18 19.13 22.68
N ASP A 196 26.44 19.55 22.77
CA ASP A 196 26.88 20.94 22.63
C ASP A 196 28.23 21.08 21.90
N GLU A 197 28.77 22.30 21.84
CA GLU A 197 30.01 22.59 21.11
C GLU A 197 31.28 21.90 21.65
N GLN A 198 31.20 21.24 22.81
CA GLN A 198 32.30 20.46 23.37
C GLN A 198 32.40 19.05 22.77
N ASP A 199 31.36 18.59 22.09
CA ASP A 199 31.33 17.31 21.38
C ASP A 199 32.03 17.41 20.01
N ASN A 200 32.51 16.28 19.50
CA ASN A 200 33.20 16.24 18.21
C ASN A 200 32.26 15.90 17.03
N PRO A 201 31.77 16.87 16.24
CA PRO A 201 30.83 16.61 15.16
C PRO A 201 31.40 15.79 13.98
N ALA A 202 32.71 15.50 13.99
CA ALA A 202 33.35 14.72 12.93
C ALA A 202 33.04 13.21 12.99
N ASN A 203 32.62 12.70 14.15
CA ASN A 203 32.20 11.29 14.31
C ASN A 203 30.68 11.11 14.18
N ASP A 204 29.91 12.21 14.09
CA ASP A 204 28.45 12.18 14.08
C ASP A 204 27.89 11.50 12.82
N PRO A 205 26.89 10.62 13.00
CA PRO A 205 26.10 10.13 11.88
C PRO A 205 25.22 11.27 11.34
N PHE A 206 24.79 11.13 10.09
CA PHE A 206 23.76 11.99 9.55
C PHE A 206 22.39 11.57 10.10
N VAL A 207 21.84 12.36 11.00
CA VAL A 207 20.51 12.09 11.58
C VAL A 207 19.44 12.70 10.66
N LEU A 208 18.71 11.85 9.95
CA LEU A 208 17.65 12.23 9.03
C LEU A 208 16.29 12.16 9.75
N ASP A 209 15.69 13.31 10.07
CA ASP A 209 14.33 13.35 10.60
C ASP A 209 13.30 13.40 9.47
N ALA A 210 12.59 12.29 9.26
CA ALA A 210 11.58 12.10 8.22
C ALA A 210 10.16 12.56 8.64
N ARG A 211 9.99 13.08 9.85
CA ARG A 211 8.70 13.59 10.32
C ARG A 211 8.31 14.89 9.61
N SER A 212 7.07 15.32 9.81
CA SER A 212 6.65 16.63 9.31
C SER A 212 7.47 17.75 9.94
N LYS A 213 7.61 18.87 9.21
CA LYS A 213 8.31 20.06 9.71
C LYS A 213 7.77 20.52 11.08
N ALA A 214 6.46 20.49 11.27
CA ALA A 214 5.83 20.90 12.52
C ALA A 214 6.17 19.97 13.71
N GLU A 215 6.38 18.68 13.47
CA GLU A 215 6.82 17.74 14.52
C GLU A 215 8.29 17.94 14.85
N TYR A 216 9.12 18.15 13.84
CA TYR A 216 10.53 18.48 14.02
C TYR A 216 10.70 19.78 14.81
N GLU A 217 10.01 20.85 14.44
CA GLU A 217 10.10 22.16 15.11
C GLU A 217 9.61 22.12 16.56
N ARG A 218 8.66 21.23 16.88
CA ARG A 218 8.20 21.03 18.26
C ARG A 218 9.27 20.39 19.14
N GLY A 219 10.11 19.54 18.56
CA GLY A 219 11.19 18.87 19.26
C GLY A 219 11.85 17.79 18.41
N HIS A 220 13.16 17.86 18.24
CA HIS A 220 13.97 16.92 17.48
C HIS A 220 15.32 16.62 18.17
N ILE A 221 16.00 15.59 17.67
CA ILE A 221 17.36 15.22 18.12
C ILE A 221 18.33 16.34 17.70
N PRO A 222 19.19 16.85 18.60
CA PRO A 222 20.18 17.86 18.23
C PRO A 222 21.02 17.43 17.01
N GLY A 223 21.27 18.34 16.07
CA GLY A 223 22.02 18.06 14.86
C GLY A 223 21.24 17.33 13.75
N ALA A 224 19.98 16.93 14.01
CA ALA A 224 19.16 16.26 13.00
C ALA A 224 18.74 17.19 11.87
N ILE A 225 18.73 16.68 10.65
CA ILE A 225 18.28 17.38 9.45
C ILE A 225 16.88 16.90 9.07
N ASN A 226 15.91 17.82 9.02
CA ASN A 226 14.56 17.48 8.61
C ASN A 226 14.42 17.42 7.09
N ILE A 227 14.01 16.26 6.58
CA ILE A 227 13.47 16.10 5.23
C ILE A 227 12.19 15.29 5.37
N PRO A 228 11.00 15.93 5.35
CA PRO A 228 9.73 15.23 5.50
C PRO A 228 9.59 14.10 4.50
N PHE A 229 9.00 12.98 4.93
CA PHE A 229 8.86 11.78 4.10
C PHE A 229 8.29 12.05 2.70
N GLU A 230 7.23 12.84 2.57
CA GLU A 230 6.61 13.19 1.29
C GLU A 230 7.56 13.90 0.31
N GLU A 231 8.55 14.60 0.86
CA GLU A 231 9.55 15.39 0.13
C GLU A 231 10.78 14.57 -0.23
N LEU A 232 10.98 13.42 0.42
CA LEU A 232 12.22 12.65 0.35
C LEU A 232 12.44 12.00 -1.02
N ALA A 233 11.37 11.76 -1.81
CA ALA A 233 11.49 11.23 -3.17
C ALA A 233 11.97 12.27 -4.20
N LYS A 234 12.11 13.55 -3.80
CA LYS A 234 12.69 14.59 -4.66
C LYS A 234 14.19 14.36 -4.81
N GLU A 235 14.66 14.51 -6.04
CA GLU A 235 16.05 14.20 -6.40
C GLU A 235 17.02 15.10 -5.64
N GLU A 236 16.69 16.39 -5.51
CA GLU A 236 17.51 17.34 -4.73
C GLU A 236 17.64 16.95 -3.25
N ASN A 237 16.67 16.21 -2.69
CA ASN A 237 16.74 15.76 -1.30
C ASN A 237 17.55 14.48 -1.15
N ILE A 238 17.48 13.58 -2.13
CA ILE A 238 18.31 12.38 -2.18
C ILE A 238 19.79 12.74 -2.35
N ASP A 239 20.09 13.70 -3.21
CA ASP A 239 21.48 14.12 -3.51
C ASP A 239 22.15 14.83 -2.32
N ARG A 240 21.36 15.30 -1.35
CA ARG A 240 21.85 15.89 -0.10
C ARG A 240 22.26 14.84 0.94
N LEU A 241 21.89 13.57 0.75
CA LEU A 241 22.19 12.52 1.70
C LEU A 241 23.65 12.07 1.55
N PRO A 242 24.40 11.93 2.65
CA PRO A 242 25.81 11.54 2.57
C PRO A 242 25.96 10.07 2.19
N THR A 243 27.02 9.77 1.43
CA THR A 243 27.38 8.39 1.06
C THR A 243 28.60 7.87 1.81
N ASP A 244 29.28 8.75 2.55
CA ASP A 244 30.56 8.52 3.22
C ASP A 244 30.43 8.17 4.72
N ARG A 245 29.31 8.51 5.36
CA ARG A 245 29.02 8.21 6.79
C ARG A 245 27.68 7.50 7.01
N GLU A 246 27.42 7.10 8.26
CA GLU A 246 26.12 6.51 8.62
C GLU A 246 24.98 7.53 8.46
N ILE A 247 23.81 7.06 8.05
CA ILE A 247 22.53 7.76 8.06
C ILE A 247 21.65 7.07 9.09
N ILE A 248 21.19 7.80 10.10
CA ILE A 248 20.21 7.34 11.07
C ILE A 248 18.88 8.04 10.80
N ILE A 249 17.91 7.28 10.28
CA ILE A 249 16.57 7.74 9.93
C ILE A 249 15.69 7.73 11.18
N VAL A 250 15.06 8.87 11.44
CA VAL A 250 14.20 9.11 12.59
C VAL A 250 12.80 9.44 12.11
N ASP A 251 11.83 8.75 12.68
CA ASP A 251 10.40 9.05 12.58
C ASP A 251 9.80 9.02 13.99
N ARG A 252 8.46 9.00 14.11
CA ARG A 252 7.84 8.94 15.45
C ARG A 252 8.14 7.65 16.19
N ASP A 253 7.89 6.51 15.54
CA ASP A 253 7.74 5.22 16.22
C ASP A 253 8.37 4.04 15.48
N HIS A 254 9.35 4.30 14.60
CA HIS A 254 10.08 3.34 13.74
C HIS A 254 9.34 2.75 12.54
N SER A 255 8.05 3.02 12.32
CA SER A 255 7.28 2.42 11.22
C SER A 255 7.77 2.90 9.84
N LEU A 256 7.80 4.22 9.65
CA LEU A 256 8.15 4.87 8.39
C LEU A 256 9.64 4.78 8.09
N SER A 257 10.47 4.93 9.12
CA SER A 257 11.92 4.85 8.97
C SER A 257 12.36 3.44 8.50
N GLN A 258 11.64 2.38 8.87
CA GLN A 258 11.89 1.04 8.30
C GLN A 258 11.50 0.93 6.83
N GLN A 259 10.40 1.54 6.41
CA GLN A 259 10.07 1.62 4.98
C GLN A 259 11.18 2.33 4.19
N LEU A 260 11.75 3.40 4.75
CA LEU A 260 12.82 4.18 4.12
C LEU A 260 14.15 3.43 4.01
N VAL A 261 14.46 2.51 4.91
CA VAL A 261 15.65 1.64 4.79
C VAL A 261 15.58 0.82 3.49
N MET A 262 14.43 0.22 3.19
CA MET A 262 14.23 -0.52 1.93
C MET A 262 14.39 0.41 0.72
N TYR A 263 13.76 1.58 0.77
CA TYR A 263 13.85 2.56 -0.31
C TYR A 263 15.30 3.02 -0.59
N PHE A 264 16.07 3.38 0.44
CA PHE A 264 17.47 3.78 0.28
C PHE A 264 18.35 2.64 -0.22
N ASN A 265 18.10 1.41 0.23
CA ASN A 265 18.77 0.24 -0.34
C ASN A 265 18.52 0.14 -1.85
N LEU A 266 17.27 0.23 -2.29
CA LEU A 266 16.90 0.18 -3.70
C LEU A 266 17.53 1.32 -4.51
N LEU A 267 17.69 2.51 -3.93
CA LEU A 267 18.43 3.60 -4.55
C LEU A 267 19.95 3.34 -4.63
N GLY A 268 20.50 2.38 -3.89
CA GLY A 268 21.92 2.02 -3.93
C GLY A 268 22.75 2.65 -2.82
N PHE A 269 22.12 3.19 -1.78
CA PHE A 269 22.86 3.51 -0.55
C PHE A 269 23.44 2.23 0.05
N ASN A 270 24.61 2.35 0.66
CA ASN A 270 25.24 1.24 1.35
C ASN A 270 24.38 0.86 2.56
N TYR A 271 23.75 -0.33 2.52
CA TYR A 271 22.86 -0.79 3.59
C TYR A 271 23.59 -1.07 4.91
N HIS A 272 24.92 -1.14 4.91
CA HIS A 272 25.73 -1.15 6.13
C HIS A 272 25.92 0.23 6.76
N LYS A 273 25.38 1.29 6.15
CA LYS A 273 25.45 2.67 6.63
C LYS A 273 24.08 3.32 6.78
N VAL A 274 22.98 2.64 6.43
CA VAL A 274 21.63 3.19 6.55
C VAL A 274 20.88 2.44 7.64
N PHE A 275 20.49 3.18 8.67
CA PHE A 275 19.85 2.64 9.84
C PHE A 275 18.58 3.43 10.17
N ASN A 276 17.58 2.79 10.75
CA ASN A 276 16.54 3.49 11.47
C ASN A 276 16.89 3.56 12.96
N LEU A 277 16.46 4.64 13.61
CA LEU A 277 16.46 4.72 15.06
C LEU A 277 15.39 3.78 15.61
N LYS A 278 15.78 2.80 16.42
CA LYS A 278 14.83 1.87 17.03
C LYS A 278 13.87 2.67 17.91
N TRP A 279 12.57 2.41 17.72
CA TRP A 279 11.48 3.17 18.36
C TRP A 279 11.38 4.65 17.95
N GLY A 280 12.15 5.11 16.96
CA GLY A 280 12.10 6.51 16.51
C GLY A 280 12.24 7.50 17.67
N MET A 281 11.49 8.60 17.61
CA MET A 281 11.46 9.61 18.68
C MET A 281 10.86 9.10 19.99
N VAL A 282 9.97 8.09 19.98
CA VAL A 282 9.45 7.55 21.25
C VAL A 282 10.53 6.80 22.04
N GLY A 283 11.55 6.27 21.37
CA GLY A 283 12.75 5.74 22.03
C GLY A 283 13.67 6.83 22.57
N TRP A 284 13.69 8.00 21.92
CA TRP A 284 14.54 9.12 22.33
C TRP A 284 14.02 9.85 23.56
N THR A 285 12.72 10.18 23.58
CA THR A 285 12.11 11.00 24.63
C THR A 285 10.84 10.40 25.23
N ARG A 286 10.56 10.74 26.49
CA ARG A 286 9.30 10.43 27.18
C ARG A 286 8.23 11.51 26.99
N ASP A 287 8.59 12.66 26.44
CA ASP A 287 7.64 13.74 26.17
C ASP A 287 6.64 13.30 25.09
N SER A 288 5.38 13.14 25.46
CA SER A 288 4.29 12.74 24.56
C SER A 288 3.80 13.86 23.67
N SER A 289 4.08 15.12 24.01
CA SER A 289 3.80 16.26 23.14
C SER A 289 4.75 16.29 21.95
N ILE A 290 5.99 15.83 22.12
CA ILE A 290 7.04 15.78 21.08
C ILE A 290 7.00 14.46 20.31
N ALA A 291 6.86 13.34 21.01
CA ALA A 291 6.83 12.01 20.43
C ALA A 291 5.50 11.30 20.80
N PRO A 292 4.38 11.62 20.13
CA PRO A 292 3.14 10.88 20.32
C PRO A 292 3.20 9.50 19.65
N GLY A 293 2.24 8.62 19.95
CA GLY A 293 2.07 7.34 19.23
C GLY A 293 2.83 6.14 19.81
N ARG A 294 3.20 6.19 21.09
CA ARG A 294 3.69 5.01 21.83
C ARG A 294 2.64 3.91 21.80
N PHE A 295 3.07 2.66 21.55
CA PHE A 295 2.20 1.50 21.72
C PHE A 295 2.11 1.14 23.21
N THR A 296 1.05 1.60 23.85
CA THR A 296 0.72 1.36 25.26
C THR A 296 -0.54 0.50 25.39
N GLU A 297 -0.86 0.07 26.61
CA GLU A 297 -2.12 -0.62 26.92
C GLU A 297 -3.37 0.21 26.56
N ASP A 298 -3.27 1.54 26.48
CA ASP A 298 -4.37 2.44 26.11
C ASP A 298 -4.38 2.81 24.62
N SER A 299 -3.44 2.28 23.83
CA SER A 299 -3.39 2.57 22.39
C SER A 299 -4.63 2.03 21.68
N ARG A 300 -5.01 2.65 20.56
CA ARG A 300 -6.05 2.07 19.69
C ARG A 300 -5.70 0.60 19.43
N SER A 301 -6.66 -0.30 19.54
CA SER A 301 -6.43 -1.71 19.23
C SER A 301 -5.34 -2.43 20.07
N SER A 302 -4.93 -1.92 21.24
CA SER A 302 -3.91 -2.55 22.10
C SER A 302 -4.40 -3.79 22.86
N ASN A 303 -5.69 -3.87 23.15
CA ASN A 303 -6.30 -4.88 24.04
C ASN A 303 -7.26 -5.81 23.30
N ASN A 304 -7.10 -5.95 22.00
CA ASN A 304 -7.96 -6.84 21.22
C ASN A 304 -7.70 -8.30 21.56
N ASN A 305 -8.75 -9.11 21.46
CA ASN A 305 -8.65 -10.56 21.55
C ASN A 305 -9.31 -11.19 20.33
N PHE A 306 -8.90 -10.74 19.14
CA PHE A 306 -9.48 -11.18 17.88
C PHE A 306 -9.17 -12.65 17.59
N PRO A 307 -10.00 -13.34 16.79
CA PRO A 307 -9.81 -14.74 16.46
C PRO A 307 -8.44 -15.01 15.84
N ILE A 308 -7.89 -16.20 16.08
CA ILE A 308 -6.61 -16.64 15.53
C ILE A 308 -6.80 -17.92 14.71
N ASP A 309 -5.96 -18.12 13.71
CA ASP A 309 -5.87 -19.38 13.00
C ASP A 309 -4.85 -20.32 13.67
N SER A 310 -5.08 -21.62 13.55
CA SER A 310 -4.14 -22.66 14.02
C SER A 310 -3.31 -23.24 12.88
N THR A 311 -3.73 -22.99 11.64
CA THR A 311 -3.03 -23.42 10.44
C THR A 311 -2.06 -22.34 9.98
N THR A 312 -1.01 -22.71 9.25
CA THR A 312 -0.05 -21.77 8.64
C THR A 312 0.07 -22.08 7.14
N PRO A 313 -0.99 -21.83 6.35
CA PRO A 313 -0.94 -22.11 4.92
C PRO A 313 0.16 -21.28 4.26
N LYS A 314 0.98 -21.93 3.44
CA LYS A 314 2.09 -21.24 2.78
C LYS A 314 1.59 -20.41 1.62
N LEU A 315 2.32 -19.34 1.31
CA LEU A 315 2.06 -18.50 0.14
C LEU A 315 2.20 -19.29 -1.18
N GLU A 316 3.21 -20.13 -1.29
CA GLU A 316 3.54 -20.95 -2.47
C GLU A 316 2.47 -22.01 -2.82
N ASP A 317 1.62 -22.38 -1.85
CA ASP A 317 0.50 -23.30 -2.07
C ASP A 317 -0.71 -22.60 -2.74
N GLY A 318 -0.63 -21.28 -2.92
CA GLY A 318 -1.67 -20.45 -3.51
C GLY A 318 -1.65 -20.43 -5.04
N PRO A 319 -2.66 -19.79 -5.67
CA PRO A 319 -2.67 -19.54 -7.10
C PRO A 319 -1.48 -18.66 -7.52
N VAL A 320 -1.15 -18.73 -8.81
CA VAL A 320 -0.19 -17.82 -9.46
C VAL A 320 -0.93 -16.71 -10.19
N TYR A 321 -0.34 -15.52 -10.16
CA TYR A 321 -0.85 -14.28 -10.74
C TYR A 321 0.20 -13.68 -11.68
N PRO A 322 -0.25 -12.88 -12.68
CA PRO A 322 0.67 -12.04 -13.43
C PRO A 322 1.33 -11.02 -12.49
N TYR A 323 2.59 -10.69 -12.77
CA TYR A 323 3.27 -9.59 -12.11
C TYR A 323 2.61 -8.24 -12.45
N PRO A 324 2.54 -7.29 -11.49
CA PRO A 324 2.10 -5.94 -11.79
C PRO A 324 3.09 -5.25 -12.75
N ARG A 325 2.60 -4.30 -13.53
CA ARG A 325 3.46 -3.43 -14.34
C ARG A 325 3.82 -2.18 -13.56
N ILE A 326 5.12 -1.91 -13.45
CA ILE A 326 5.60 -0.62 -12.98
C ILE A 326 5.37 0.37 -14.11
N SER A 327 4.44 1.29 -13.93
CA SER A 327 4.20 2.37 -14.89
C SER A 327 5.35 3.37 -14.79
N THR A 328 6.42 3.13 -15.55
CA THR A 328 7.61 3.97 -15.65
C THR A 328 8.06 4.04 -17.10
N SER A 329 8.63 5.17 -17.49
CA SER A 329 9.33 5.33 -18.77
C SER A 329 10.84 5.05 -18.65
N GLN A 330 11.32 4.83 -17.42
CA GLN A 330 12.73 4.65 -17.12
C GLN A 330 13.16 3.21 -17.36
N THR A 331 14.34 3.04 -17.96
CA THR A 331 15.01 1.74 -18.06
C THR A 331 16.02 1.51 -16.94
N ASP A 332 16.47 2.59 -16.29
CA ASP A 332 17.33 2.53 -15.11
C ASP A 332 16.49 2.28 -13.85
N MET A 333 16.90 1.29 -13.05
CA MET A 333 16.18 0.88 -11.86
C MET A 333 16.14 2.00 -10.80
N ARG A 334 17.23 2.76 -10.60
CA ARG A 334 17.25 3.85 -9.60
C ARG A 334 16.28 4.96 -10.02
N ALA A 335 16.31 5.37 -11.28
CA ALA A 335 15.39 6.36 -11.84
C ALA A 335 13.93 5.90 -11.75
N ALA A 336 13.65 4.63 -12.04
CA ALA A 336 12.31 4.07 -11.92
C ALA A 336 11.81 4.06 -10.47
N VAL A 337 12.66 3.68 -9.51
CA VAL A 337 12.33 3.72 -8.07
C VAL A 337 12.04 5.15 -7.61
N LEU A 338 12.82 6.15 -8.06
CA LEU A 338 12.57 7.56 -7.77
C LEU A 338 11.24 8.04 -8.35
N GLU A 339 10.97 7.76 -9.63
CA GLU A 339 9.70 8.10 -10.29
C GLU A 339 8.50 7.50 -9.55
N ARG A 340 8.63 6.22 -9.17
CA ARG A 340 7.58 5.50 -8.46
C ARG A 340 7.36 6.02 -7.05
N ALA A 341 8.43 6.34 -6.31
CA ALA A 341 8.36 6.89 -4.97
C ALA A 341 7.65 8.26 -4.94
N LYS A 342 7.83 9.11 -5.96
CA LYS A 342 7.11 10.40 -6.09
C LYS A 342 5.59 10.24 -6.14
N ILE A 343 5.10 9.09 -6.61
CA ILE A 343 3.66 8.76 -6.64
C ILE A 343 3.23 8.14 -5.31
N ILE A 344 4.03 7.21 -4.79
CA ILE A 344 3.67 6.40 -3.61
C ILE A 344 3.76 7.20 -2.31
N PHE A 345 4.78 8.03 -2.12
CA PHE A 345 5.03 8.68 -0.84
C PHE A 345 3.87 9.58 -0.40
N PRO A 346 3.27 10.42 -1.27
CA PRO A 346 2.07 11.17 -0.91
C PRO A 346 0.85 10.29 -0.59
N MET A 347 0.77 9.08 -1.15
CA MET A 347 -0.32 8.13 -0.83
C MET A 347 -0.09 7.47 0.53
N VAL A 348 1.13 6.98 0.78
CA VAL A 348 1.54 6.39 2.05
C VAL A 348 1.41 7.42 3.17
N ALA A 349 1.78 8.67 2.95
CA ALA A 349 1.67 9.73 3.94
C ALA A 349 0.23 10.04 4.37
N LYS A 350 -0.76 9.85 3.48
CA LYS A 350 -2.18 9.99 3.80
C LYS A 350 -2.72 8.80 4.60
N ARG A 351 -2.15 7.61 4.40
CA ARG A 351 -2.61 6.37 5.01
C ARG A 351 -1.44 5.42 5.23
N TRP A 352 -0.72 5.64 6.33
CA TRP A 352 0.52 4.92 6.65
C TRP A 352 0.31 3.44 6.94
N TYR A 353 -0.79 3.12 7.60
CA TYR A 353 -1.07 1.80 8.13
C TYR A 353 -2.57 1.56 8.22
N MET A 354 -2.95 0.29 8.32
CA MET A 354 -4.28 -0.17 8.69
C MET A 354 -4.22 -0.57 10.16
N TYR A 355 -5.23 -0.20 10.96
CA TYR A 355 -5.35 -0.69 12.33
C TYR A 355 -6.00 -2.08 12.34
N THR A 356 -5.75 -2.86 13.39
CA THR A 356 -6.27 -4.23 13.47
C THR A 356 -7.79 -4.27 13.63
N ASP A 357 -8.40 -3.26 14.26
CA ASP A 357 -9.86 -3.11 14.30
C ASP A 357 -10.46 -2.85 12.91
N GLU A 358 -9.84 -2.00 12.10
CA GLU A 358 -10.23 -1.76 10.70
C GLU A 358 -10.09 -3.04 9.87
N LEU A 359 -9.02 -3.81 10.05
CA LEU A 359 -8.89 -5.11 9.37
C LEU A 359 -10.02 -6.06 9.79
N MET A 360 -10.33 -6.13 11.09
CA MET A 360 -11.44 -6.96 11.57
C MET A 360 -12.79 -6.53 11.01
N GLU A 361 -13.08 -5.24 10.92
CA GLU A 361 -14.32 -4.73 10.31
C GLU A 361 -14.45 -5.12 8.83
N ILE A 362 -13.33 -5.32 8.12
CA ILE A 362 -13.35 -5.82 6.74
C ILE A 362 -13.61 -7.33 6.71
N LEU A 363 -12.99 -8.09 7.60
CA LEU A 363 -13.11 -9.55 7.65
C LEU A 363 -14.42 -10.05 8.27
N ASP A 364 -15.08 -9.22 9.07
CA ASP A 364 -16.35 -9.46 9.79
C ASP A 364 -17.36 -8.38 9.38
N ASP A 365 -17.68 -8.36 8.08
CA ASP A 365 -18.48 -7.28 7.49
C ASP A 365 -19.97 -7.35 7.85
N ASP A 366 -20.46 -8.49 8.33
CA ASP A 366 -21.77 -8.65 8.96
C ASP A 366 -21.76 -8.39 10.48
N SER A 367 -20.57 -8.18 11.07
CA SER A 367 -20.33 -7.81 12.47
C SER A 367 -20.95 -8.77 13.48
N ASP A 368 -20.98 -10.07 13.14
CA ASP A 368 -21.50 -11.11 14.02
C ASP A 368 -20.40 -11.72 14.94
N GLY A 369 -19.14 -11.32 14.72
CA GLY A 369 -17.96 -11.78 15.45
C GLY A 369 -17.44 -13.14 14.98
N ALA A 370 -18.08 -13.76 13.99
CA ALA A 370 -17.75 -15.06 13.43
C ALA A 370 -17.17 -14.90 12.02
N LEU A 371 -15.84 -14.96 11.95
CA LEU A 371 -15.15 -15.09 10.68
C LEU A 371 -15.58 -16.40 9.98
N TYR A 372 -15.76 -16.37 8.66
CA TYR A 372 -16.23 -17.49 7.82
C TYR A 372 -17.74 -17.83 7.95
N GLY A 373 -18.55 -16.89 8.45
CA GLY A 373 -20.01 -17.00 8.47
C GLY A 373 -20.65 -16.93 7.08
N ALA A 374 -21.94 -17.29 6.98
CA ALA A 374 -22.67 -17.21 5.71
C ALA A 374 -22.98 -15.75 5.28
N GLY A 375 -22.81 -14.78 6.18
CA GLY A 375 -22.98 -13.35 5.91
C GLY A 375 -21.69 -12.63 5.53
N ASP A 376 -20.54 -13.29 5.63
CA ASP A 376 -19.19 -12.74 5.42
C ASP A 376 -18.84 -12.58 3.92
N ASP A 377 -18.68 -11.33 3.44
CA ASP A 377 -18.31 -11.01 2.05
C ASP A 377 -16.79 -11.06 1.81
N THR A 378 -16.28 -12.27 1.62
CA THR A 378 -14.87 -12.51 1.27
C THR A 378 -14.37 -11.83 -0.02
N SER A 379 -15.25 -11.21 -0.83
CA SER A 379 -14.84 -10.52 -2.06
C SER A 379 -14.16 -9.18 -1.81
N ASN A 380 -14.40 -8.57 -0.63
CA ASN A 380 -13.80 -7.29 -0.24
C ASN A 380 -12.49 -7.46 0.56
N ASP A 381 -12.20 -8.70 1.00
CA ASP A 381 -11.08 -9.01 1.87
C ASP A 381 -9.73 -8.58 1.27
N PRO A 382 -8.82 -8.03 2.08
CA PRO A 382 -7.43 -7.93 1.68
C PRO A 382 -6.76 -9.30 1.60
N PHE A 383 -5.65 -9.37 0.87
CA PHE A 383 -4.73 -10.49 0.94
C PHE A 383 -3.82 -10.33 2.15
N ILE A 384 -4.08 -11.11 3.20
CA ILE A 384 -3.32 -11.05 4.45
C ILE A 384 -2.03 -11.85 4.27
N LEU A 385 -0.88 -11.19 4.49
CA LEU A 385 0.44 -11.76 4.27
C LEU A 385 1.22 -11.80 5.58
N ASP A 386 1.41 -12.99 6.12
CA ASP A 386 2.35 -13.20 7.22
C ASP A 386 3.76 -13.27 6.65
N VAL A 387 4.59 -12.29 6.99
CA VAL A 387 5.98 -12.23 6.49
C VAL A 387 6.96 -13.04 7.36
N LEU A 388 6.46 -13.88 8.27
CA LEU A 388 7.27 -14.81 9.05
C LEU A 388 7.37 -16.19 8.37
N PRO A 389 8.44 -16.95 8.64
CA PRO A 389 8.54 -18.33 8.18
C PRO A 389 7.32 -19.17 8.65
N PRO A 390 6.77 -20.09 7.82
CA PRO A 390 5.60 -20.89 8.19
C PRO A 390 5.77 -21.75 9.46
N ASN A 391 7.00 -22.00 9.89
CA ASN A 391 7.35 -22.75 11.10
C ASN A 391 7.78 -21.85 12.28
N PHE A 392 7.56 -20.54 12.21
CA PHE A 392 7.91 -19.61 13.27
C PHE A 392 7.05 -19.85 14.51
N THR A 393 7.68 -19.97 15.68
CA THR A 393 6.98 -20.19 16.96
C THR A 393 6.85 -18.88 17.74
N GLY A 394 5.76 -18.71 18.50
CA GLY A 394 5.56 -17.52 19.34
C GLY A 394 4.94 -16.30 18.64
N HIS A 395 4.17 -16.51 17.58
CA HIS A 395 3.31 -15.51 16.94
C HIS A 395 1.89 -16.05 16.76
N VAL A 396 0.93 -15.16 16.49
CA VAL A 396 -0.42 -15.55 16.09
C VAL A 396 -0.59 -15.44 14.60
N ASN A 397 -1.36 -16.38 14.07
CA ASN A 397 -1.79 -16.36 12.70
C ASN A 397 -3.10 -15.58 12.60
N ILE A 398 -3.09 -14.51 11.82
CA ILE A 398 -4.32 -13.79 11.50
C ILE A 398 -5.16 -14.70 10.58
N PRO A 399 -6.47 -14.85 10.81
CA PRO A 399 -7.35 -15.60 9.92
C PRO A 399 -7.17 -15.21 8.45
N ARG A 400 -7.23 -16.19 7.54
CA ARG A 400 -7.04 -16.02 6.08
C ARG A 400 -5.62 -15.63 5.62
N HIS A 401 -4.63 -15.54 6.51
CA HIS A 401 -3.26 -15.25 6.11
C HIS A 401 -2.68 -16.29 5.16
N LYS A 402 -1.64 -15.88 4.42
CA LYS A 402 -0.67 -16.75 3.76
C LYS A 402 0.72 -16.43 4.29
N ALA A 403 1.49 -17.46 4.65
CA ALA A 403 2.80 -17.29 5.27
C ALA A 403 3.96 -17.45 4.29
N MET A 404 4.92 -16.55 4.39
CA MET A 404 6.22 -16.65 3.73
C MET A 404 7.27 -15.84 4.49
N ASN A 405 8.46 -16.40 4.65
CA ASN A 405 9.58 -15.67 5.22
C ASN A 405 9.87 -14.40 4.40
N TRP A 406 9.91 -13.23 5.06
CA TRP A 406 10.17 -11.91 4.47
C TRP A 406 11.41 -11.88 3.55
N ARG A 407 12.42 -12.72 3.81
CA ARG A 407 13.62 -12.84 2.98
C ARG A 407 13.37 -13.44 1.60
N ASP A 408 12.36 -14.31 1.52
CA ASP A 408 12.02 -15.05 0.32
C ASP A 408 10.94 -14.34 -0.50
N ILE A 409 10.24 -13.37 0.09
CA ILE A 409 9.18 -12.60 -0.59
C ILE A 409 9.68 -11.89 -1.86
N PRO A 410 10.86 -11.23 -1.90
CA PRO A 410 11.30 -10.54 -3.11
C PRO A 410 11.68 -11.49 -4.26
N ALA A 411 11.78 -12.81 -4.03
CA ALA A 411 12.05 -13.74 -5.12
C ALA A 411 10.90 -13.73 -6.14
N LEU A 412 11.22 -13.76 -7.44
CA LEU A 412 10.20 -13.74 -8.49
C LEU A 412 9.18 -14.90 -8.34
N ALA A 413 9.67 -16.09 -7.99
CA ALA A 413 8.84 -17.26 -7.73
C ALA A 413 7.86 -17.08 -6.56
N SER A 414 8.16 -16.17 -5.64
CA SER A 414 7.30 -15.80 -4.52
C SER A 414 6.31 -14.71 -4.90
N LEU A 415 6.78 -13.66 -5.58
CA LEU A 415 5.98 -12.50 -5.98
C LEU A 415 4.81 -12.88 -6.91
N GLN A 416 4.95 -13.92 -7.73
CA GLN A 416 3.85 -14.44 -8.56
C GLN A 416 2.67 -15.00 -7.75
N HIS A 417 2.82 -15.29 -6.46
CA HIS A 417 1.72 -15.75 -5.60
C HIS A 417 0.98 -14.60 -4.91
N LEU A 418 1.38 -13.35 -5.15
CA LEU A 418 0.71 -12.16 -4.62
C LEU A 418 -0.29 -11.60 -5.64
N PRO A 419 -1.55 -11.35 -5.25
CA PRO A 419 -2.56 -10.81 -6.15
C PRO A 419 -2.31 -9.32 -6.44
N PRO A 420 -2.10 -8.91 -7.71
CA PRO A 420 -1.86 -7.50 -8.05
C PRO A 420 -3.12 -6.63 -7.94
N ASN A 421 -4.31 -7.24 -7.89
CA ASN A 421 -5.62 -6.57 -7.90
C ASN A 421 -6.32 -6.55 -6.53
N ARG A 422 -5.63 -6.95 -5.45
CA ARG A 422 -6.15 -6.87 -4.07
C ARG A 422 -5.22 -6.02 -3.23
N GLN A 423 -5.76 -5.38 -2.19
CA GLN A 423 -4.92 -4.79 -1.17
C GLN A 423 -4.19 -5.92 -0.42
N ILE A 424 -2.88 -5.82 -0.32
CA ILE A 424 -2.05 -6.74 0.46
C ILE A 424 -1.82 -6.11 1.83
N VAL A 425 -1.99 -6.89 2.89
CA VAL A 425 -1.77 -6.46 4.27
C VAL A 425 -0.65 -7.31 4.87
N PRO A 426 0.63 -6.88 4.72
CA PRO A 426 1.74 -7.54 5.39
C PRO A 426 1.69 -7.32 6.89
N TYR A 427 1.97 -8.38 7.65
CA TYR A 427 2.16 -8.32 9.11
C TYR A 427 3.27 -9.28 9.55
N CYS A 428 3.77 -9.09 10.77
CA CYS A 428 4.67 -10.03 11.44
C CYS A 428 4.55 -9.90 12.98
N ILE A 429 5.60 -10.19 13.74
CA ILE A 429 5.75 -9.69 15.13
C ILE A 429 6.12 -8.20 15.09
N PRO A 430 5.98 -7.40 16.17
CA PRO A 430 6.41 -6.00 16.17
C PRO A 430 7.94 -5.86 15.99
N ALA A 431 8.38 -5.94 14.74
CA ALA A 431 9.78 -5.94 14.36
C ALA A 431 9.98 -5.56 12.88
N GLY A 432 9.04 -4.81 12.30
CA GLY A 432 9.08 -4.03 11.04
C GLY A 432 9.73 -4.58 9.77
N ALA A 433 9.96 -5.90 9.68
CA ALA A 433 10.15 -6.56 8.39
C ALA A 433 8.94 -6.33 7.46
N SER A 434 7.72 -6.37 8.01
CA SER A 434 6.49 -6.10 7.25
C SER A 434 6.42 -4.68 6.68
N GLU A 435 7.04 -3.69 7.36
CA GLU A 435 7.15 -2.31 6.86
C GLU A 435 8.05 -2.25 5.62
N GLN A 436 9.22 -2.89 5.66
CA GLN A 436 10.11 -2.97 4.50
C GLN A 436 9.45 -3.69 3.32
N ILE A 437 8.76 -4.80 3.58
CA ILE A 437 8.00 -5.52 2.56
C ILE A 437 6.87 -4.66 1.99
N THR A 438 6.18 -3.89 2.83
CA THR A 438 5.13 -2.95 2.38
C THR A 438 5.70 -1.92 1.40
N MET A 439 6.86 -1.32 1.71
CA MET A 439 7.52 -0.39 0.78
C MET A 439 7.92 -1.07 -0.53
N LEU A 440 8.54 -2.25 -0.45
CA LEU A 440 8.94 -3.02 -1.63
C LEU A 440 7.74 -3.33 -2.53
N LEU A 441 6.65 -3.86 -1.97
CA LEU A 441 5.46 -4.24 -2.73
C LEU A 441 4.83 -3.03 -3.41
N ASN A 442 4.73 -1.88 -2.73
CA ASN A 442 4.23 -0.66 -3.34
C ASN A 442 5.12 -0.20 -4.50
N LEU A 443 6.45 -0.21 -4.35
CA LEU A 443 7.41 0.14 -5.40
C LEU A 443 7.35 -0.82 -6.60
N LEU A 444 7.07 -2.10 -6.36
CA LEU A 444 6.86 -3.11 -7.39
C LEU A 444 5.49 -2.98 -8.09
N GLY A 445 4.58 -2.16 -7.58
CA GLY A 445 3.30 -1.88 -8.19
C GLY A 445 2.10 -2.62 -7.60
N TYR A 446 2.29 -3.33 -6.50
CA TYR A 446 1.18 -3.83 -5.69
C TYR A 446 0.56 -2.71 -4.86
N ASN A 447 -0.65 -2.94 -4.35
CA ASN A 447 -1.31 -2.09 -3.37
C ASN A 447 -1.11 -2.68 -1.98
N ALA A 448 -0.09 -2.24 -1.24
CA ALA A 448 0.23 -2.79 0.07
C ALA A 448 0.06 -1.75 1.20
N ILE A 449 -0.49 -2.19 2.33
CA ILE A 449 -0.60 -1.38 3.55
C ILE A 449 -0.17 -2.21 4.76
N ASN A 450 0.75 -1.67 5.58
CA ASN A 450 1.24 -2.39 6.75
C ASN A 450 0.16 -2.43 7.85
N LEU A 451 0.04 -3.57 8.53
CA LEU A 451 -0.82 -3.71 9.71
C LEU A 451 -0.15 -3.08 10.95
N LYS A 452 -0.78 -2.08 11.55
CA LYS A 452 -0.20 -1.33 12.68
C LYS A 452 -0.03 -2.23 13.90
N TRP A 453 1.18 -2.30 14.43
CA TRP A 453 1.60 -3.15 15.57
C TRP A 453 1.40 -4.66 15.38
N SER A 454 0.96 -5.07 14.18
CA SER A 454 0.85 -6.45 13.73
C SER A 454 0.20 -7.37 14.79
N THR A 455 0.79 -8.53 15.07
CA THR A 455 0.23 -9.53 16.01
C THR A 455 0.00 -9.00 17.43
N SER A 456 0.76 -8.01 17.89
CA SER A 456 0.62 -7.48 19.26
C SER A 456 -0.62 -6.60 19.46
N ALA A 457 -1.19 -6.04 18.39
CA ALA A 457 -2.49 -5.37 18.43
C ALA A 457 -3.64 -6.28 17.98
N TRP A 458 -3.36 -7.52 17.56
CA TRP A 458 -4.38 -8.46 17.12
C TRP A 458 -4.97 -9.26 18.29
N ASN A 459 -4.10 -9.85 19.11
CA ASN A 459 -4.54 -10.72 20.20
C ASN A 459 -3.69 -10.56 21.48
N ILE A 460 -4.35 -10.22 22.58
CA ILE A 460 -3.76 -9.94 23.89
C ILE A 460 -3.18 -11.18 24.59
N ALA A 461 -3.69 -12.38 24.32
CA ALA A 461 -3.25 -13.61 24.98
C ALA A 461 -1.76 -13.92 24.70
N LEU A 462 -1.20 -13.32 23.65
CA LEU A 462 0.20 -13.45 23.26
C LEU A 462 0.87 -12.07 23.12
N HIS A 463 0.34 -11.07 23.82
CA HIS A 463 0.97 -9.78 24.01
C HIS A 463 2.36 -10.00 24.61
N ASN A 464 3.38 -9.89 23.76
CA ASN A 464 4.74 -10.05 24.21
C ASN A 464 5.16 -8.72 24.84
N PRO A 465 5.38 -8.69 26.18
CA PRO A 465 5.61 -7.45 26.92
C PRO A 465 6.95 -6.78 26.56
N ASN A 466 7.77 -7.40 25.71
CA ASN A 466 8.97 -6.78 25.15
C ASN A 466 8.67 -5.87 23.93
N TYR A 467 7.45 -5.92 23.39
CA TYR A 467 7.04 -5.11 22.24
C TYR A 467 6.00 -4.03 22.59
N THR A 468 5.73 -3.86 23.88
CA THR A 468 4.84 -2.84 24.43
C THR A 468 5.70 -1.75 25.04
N PHE A 469 5.43 -0.51 24.69
CA PHE A 469 6.20 0.62 25.19
C PHE A 469 6.16 0.65 26.73
N LYS A 470 7.34 0.81 27.33
CA LYS A 470 7.57 0.99 28.75
C LYS A 470 8.49 2.19 28.92
N ASP A 471 8.31 2.95 29.99
CA ASP A 471 9.07 4.20 30.19
C ASP A 471 10.59 3.96 30.24
N ASP A 472 11.03 2.78 30.68
CA ASP A 472 12.44 2.38 30.73
C ASP A 472 13.06 2.13 29.34
N MET A 473 12.24 2.02 28.28
CA MET A 473 12.71 1.92 26.90
C MET A 473 13.03 3.27 26.26
N SER A 474 12.72 4.37 26.95
CA SER A 474 13.19 5.70 26.58
C SER A 474 14.07 6.29 27.67
N SER A 475 15.23 6.80 27.27
CA SER A 475 16.19 7.41 28.18
C SER A 475 15.98 8.92 28.37
N ASN A 476 15.00 9.51 27.70
CA ASN A 476 14.68 10.93 27.77
C ASN A 476 15.89 11.85 27.49
N TYR A 477 16.55 11.59 26.36
CA TYR A 477 17.72 12.33 25.91
C TYR A 477 17.39 13.80 25.54
N PRO A 478 18.40 14.68 25.47
CA PRO A 478 18.23 16.09 25.10
C PRO A 478 17.50 16.30 23.77
N ILE A 479 16.77 17.41 23.67
CA ILE A 479 15.97 17.80 22.50
C ILE A 479 16.28 19.25 22.13
N ARG A 480 16.26 19.57 20.84
CA ARG A 480 16.21 20.94 20.31
C ARG A 480 14.80 21.27 19.80
N THR A 481 14.41 22.54 19.91
CA THR A 481 13.16 23.09 19.38
C THR A 481 13.44 24.14 18.31
N GLY A 482 12.46 24.42 17.46
CA GLY A 482 12.60 25.33 16.33
C GLY A 482 13.21 24.68 15.08
N SER A 483 13.57 25.51 14.10
CA SER A 483 13.95 25.05 12.75
C SER A 483 15.46 24.90 12.54
N ASN A 484 16.28 25.22 13.54
CA ASN A 484 17.74 25.16 13.44
C ASN A 484 18.24 23.77 13.82
N PRO A 485 19.09 23.14 12.96
CA PRO A 485 19.80 21.91 13.31
C PRO A 485 20.64 22.03 14.58
#